data_AF-A0A8T3WPE7-F1
#
_entry.id   AF-A0A8T3WPE7-F1
#
_cell.length_a   1.000
_cell.length_b   1.000
_cell.length_c   1.000
_cell.angle_alpha   90.00
_cell.angle_beta   90.00
_cell.angle_gamma   90.00
#
_symmetry.space_group_name_H-M   'P 1'
#
loop_
_entity.id
_entity.type
_entity.pdbx_description
1 polymer ?
#
loop_
_entity_poly.entity_id
_entity_poly.type
_entity_poly.pdbx_seq_one_letter_code
_entity_poly.pdbx_strand_id
1 'polypeptide(L)'
;HIRHKFLSAMLSKDLKKKYRKNAFPLRKGDAVVVMRGKFKKKEGRIKDVSLKKARIKIEGLYITKKDGTNIDVSFDPSKLMIKELNLEDKERIAALNRGGKNASEDKHHS
;
A
#
# COMPACT_ATOMS: atom_id res chain seq x y z
N HIS A 1 2.54 -8.03 -17.14
CA HIS A 1 1.19 -7.87 -16.55
C HIS A 1 0.95 -8.66 -15.25
N ILE A 2 1.34 -9.92 -15.13
CA ILE A 2 0.97 -10.78 -13.97
C ILE A 2 1.64 -10.34 -12.65
N ARG A 3 2.93 -9.95 -12.68
CA ARG A 3 3.71 -9.57 -11.48
C ARG A 3 3.15 -8.38 -10.70
N HIS A 4 2.40 -7.50 -11.34
CA HIS A 4 1.79 -6.35 -10.70
C HIS A 4 0.63 -6.73 -9.76
N LYS A 5 -0.06 -7.85 -10.02
CA LYS A 5 -1.11 -8.36 -9.11
C LYS A 5 -0.55 -8.85 -7.78
N PHE A 6 0.66 -9.42 -7.80
CA PHE A 6 1.35 -9.93 -6.61
C PHE A 6 1.87 -8.82 -5.69
N LEU A 7 1.95 -7.57 -6.18
CA LEU A 7 2.34 -6.40 -5.39
C LEU A 7 1.14 -5.67 -4.77
N SER A 8 0.03 -6.38 -4.58
CA SER A 8 -1.14 -5.82 -3.92
C SER A 8 -1.02 -5.91 -2.40
N ALA A 9 -1.47 -4.86 -1.71
CA ALA A 9 -1.52 -4.80 -0.26
C ALA A 9 -2.93 -4.46 0.21
N MET A 10 -3.20 -4.78 1.47
CA MET A 10 -4.53 -4.58 2.04
C MET A 10 -4.83 -3.08 2.19
N LEU A 11 -6.04 -2.65 1.83
CA LEU A 11 -6.49 -1.29 2.09
C LEU A 11 -6.82 -1.08 3.58
N SER A 12 -6.66 0.14 4.08
CA SER A 12 -7.17 0.54 5.41
C SER A 12 -8.69 0.41 5.47
N LYS A 13 -9.27 0.31 6.67
CA LYS A 13 -10.72 0.13 6.84
C LYS A 13 -11.52 1.23 6.14
N ASP A 14 -11.03 2.46 6.16
CA ASP A 14 -11.70 3.60 5.55
C ASP A 14 -11.65 3.54 4.02
N LEU A 15 -10.48 3.19 3.46
CA LEU A 15 -10.33 2.96 2.02
C LEU A 15 -11.14 1.74 1.54
N LYS A 16 -11.22 0.68 2.35
CA LYS A 16 -12.08 -0.49 2.07
C LYS A 16 -13.54 -0.09 1.97
N LYS A 17 -14.03 0.74 2.89
CA LYS A 17 -15.42 1.25 2.86
C LYS A 17 -15.66 2.13 1.63
N LYS A 18 -14.74 3.06 1.36
CA LYS A 18 -14.86 4.02 0.26
C LYS A 18 -14.84 3.35 -1.12
N TYR A 19 -13.93 2.40 -1.33
CA TYR A 19 -13.71 1.80 -2.66
C TYR A 19 -14.25 0.37 -2.78
N ARG A 20 -14.85 -0.19 -1.72
CA ARG A 20 -15.38 -1.57 -1.63
C ARG A 20 -14.39 -2.65 -2.10
N LYS A 21 -13.09 -2.43 -1.88
CA LYS A 21 -12.01 -3.35 -2.26
C LYS A 21 -11.19 -3.74 -1.04
N ASN A 22 -10.72 -4.99 -1.01
CA ASN A 22 -9.87 -5.48 0.09
C ASN A 22 -8.39 -5.12 -0.08
N ALA A 23 -7.91 -5.13 -1.31
CA ALA A 23 -6.51 -4.89 -1.64
C ALA A 23 -6.38 -4.10 -2.93
N PHE A 24 -5.27 -3.38 -3.08
CA PHE A 24 -4.94 -2.63 -4.28
C PHE A 24 -3.45 -2.70 -4.59
N PRO A 25 -3.02 -2.63 -5.87
CA PRO A 25 -1.62 -2.62 -6.22
C PRO A 25 -0.88 -1.39 -5.70
N LEU A 26 0.23 -1.64 -5.01
CA LEU A 26 1.10 -0.62 -4.46
C LEU A 26 1.88 0.13 -5.55
N ARG A 27 2.05 1.44 -5.35
CA ARG A 27 2.91 2.30 -6.17
C ARG A 27 3.81 3.18 -5.30
N LYS A 28 4.84 3.74 -5.94
CA LYS A 28 5.69 4.76 -5.32
C LYS A 28 4.82 5.94 -4.87
N GLY A 29 5.11 6.47 -3.68
CA GLY A 29 4.35 7.56 -3.08
C GLY A 29 3.09 7.16 -2.30
N ASP A 30 2.62 5.91 -2.36
CA ASP A 30 1.56 5.46 -1.45
C ASP A 30 2.07 5.47 0.01
N ALA A 31 1.21 5.86 0.96
CA ALA A 31 1.50 5.78 2.39
C ALA A 31 1.04 4.43 2.93
N VAL A 32 1.95 3.73 3.61
CA VAL A 32 1.72 2.38 4.11
C VAL A 32 2.08 2.24 5.57
N VAL A 33 1.43 1.28 6.22
CA VAL A 33 1.71 0.85 7.59
C VAL A 33 2.15 -0.60 7.58
N VAL A 34 3.20 -0.92 8.32
CA VAL A 34 3.69 -2.29 8.46
C VAL A 34 2.84 -3.03 9.50
N MET A 35 2.16 -4.10 9.08
CA MET A 35 1.26 -4.88 9.92
C MET A 35 1.96 -6.00 10.69
N ARG A 36 3.08 -6.51 10.17
CA ARG A 36 3.79 -7.69 10.70
C ARG A 36 5.31 -7.52 10.66
N GLY A 37 6.01 -8.16 11.58
CA GLY A 37 7.48 -8.15 11.66
C GLY A 37 8.06 -7.12 12.63
N LYS A 38 9.37 -6.90 12.57
CA LYS A 38 10.12 -6.02 13.49
C LYS A 38 9.69 -4.55 13.44
N PHE A 39 9.22 -4.09 12.28
CA PHE A 39 8.78 -2.71 12.07
C PHE A 39 7.27 -2.53 12.22
N LYS A 40 6.58 -3.44 12.92
CA LYS A 40 5.12 -3.39 13.10
C LYS A 40 4.64 -2.04 13.65
N LYS A 41 3.51 -1.55 13.14
CA LYS A 41 2.91 -0.23 13.43
C LYS A 41 3.73 0.97 12.98
N LYS A 42 4.88 0.79 12.34
CA LYS A 42 5.57 1.92 11.70
C LYS A 42 4.87 2.26 10.40
N GLU A 43 4.76 3.55 10.16
CA GLU A 43 4.21 4.13 8.94
C GLU A 43 5.33 4.73 8.10
N GLY A 44 5.15 4.76 6.79
CA GLY A 44 6.09 5.40 5.89
C GLY A 44 5.57 5.42 4.46
N ARG A 45 6.23 6.19 3.61
CA ARG A 45 5.91 6.25 2.17
C ARG A 45 6.73 5.24 1.39
N ILE A 46 6.16 4.74 0.31
CA ILE A 46 6.89 3.84 -0.59
C ILE A 46 7.92 4.62 -1.39
N LYS A 47 9.20 4.32 -1.14
CA LYS A 47 10.35 4.85 -1.86
C LYS A 47 10.54 4.13 -3.20
N ASP A 48 10.50 2.80 -3.18
CA ASP A 48 10.72 1.99 -4.38
C ASP A 48 9.93 0.69 -4.38
N VAL A 49 9.57 0.25 -5.58
CA VAL A 49 8.80 -0.97 -5.83
C VAL A 49 9.55 -1.81 -6.85
N SER A 50 10.09 -2.94 -6.42
CA SER A 50 10.83 -3.85 -7.30
C SER A 50 9.93 -4.95 -7.86
N LEU A 51 9.52 -4.80 -9.12
CA LEU A 51 8.73 -5.80 -9.86
C LEU A 51 9.47 -7.12 -10.08
N LYS A 52 10.81 -7.09 -10.14
CA LYS A 52 11.63 -8.30 -10.33
C LYS A 52 11.61 -9.20 -9.09
N LYS A 53 11.67 -8.60 -7.91
CA LYS A 53 11.76 -9.32 -6.62
C LYS A 53 10.44 -9.36 -5.84
N ALA A 54 9.40 -8.69 -6.34
CA ALA A 54 8.13 -8.46 -5.63
C ALA A 54 8.33 -7.88 -4.22
N ARG A 55 9.29 -6.95 -4.07
CA ARG A 55 9.66 -6.32 -2.80
C ARG A 55 9.43 -4.83 -2.84
N ILE A 56 9.09 -4.26 -1.69
CA ILE A 56 8.86 -2.82 -1.49
C ILE A 56 9.87 -2.28 -0.50
N LYS A 57 10.41 -1.09 -0.79
CA LYS A 57 11.22 -0.31 0.15
C LYS A 57 10.42 0.88 0.64
N ILE A 58 10.42 1.09 1.95
CA ILE A 58 9.68 2.16 2.61
C ILE A 58 10.69 3.17 3.14
N GLU A 59 10.39 4.45 2.92
CA GLU A 59 11.18 5.57 3.42
C GLU A 59 11.17 5.60 4.95
N GLY A 60 12.33 5.87 5.57
CA GLY A 60 12.48 5.90 7.02
C GLY A 60 12.56 4.53 7.70
N LEU A 61 12.42 3.42 6.97
CA LEU A 61 12.56 2.06 7.51
C LEU A 61 13.87 1.42 7.04
N TYR A 62 14.93 1.70 7.80
CA TYR A 62 16.27 1.15 7.60
C TYR A 62 16.76 0.41 8.84
N ILE A 63 17.76 -0.45 8.64
CA ILE A 63 18.53 -1.07 9.71
C ILE A 63 19.92 -0.43 9.69
N THR A 64 20.33 0.13 10.82
CA THR A 64 21.69 0.62 11.02
C THR A 64 22.59 -0.56 11.38
N LYS A 65 23.67 -0.74 10.62
CA LYS A 65 24.72 -1.73 10.90
C LYS A 65 25.62 -1.26 12.03
N LYS A 66 26.43 -2.19 12.57
CA LYS A 66 27.50 -1.86 13.54
C LYS A 66 28.46 -0.80 12.99
N ASP A 67 28.68 -0.80 11.69
CA ASP A 67 29.55 0.14 10.98
C ASP A 67 28.90 1.53 10.75
N GLY A 68 27.71 1.79 11.30
CA GLY A 68 26.99 3.06 11.16
C GLY A 68 26.23 3.26 9.84
N THR A 69 26.41 2.35 8.87
CA THR A 69 25.72 2.42 7.57
C THR A 69 24.25 1.99 7.68
N ASN A 70 23.36 2.67 6.95
CA ASN A 70 21.92 2.37 6.91
C ASN A 70 21.57 1.53 5.68
N ILE A 71 20.84 0.43 5.90
CA ILE A 71 20.34 -0.44 4.83
C ILE A 71 18.83 -0.39 4.79
N ASP A 72 18.29 -0.02 3.62
CA ASP A 72 16.85 -0.04 3.33
C ASP A 72 16.28 -1.45 3.52
N VAL A 73 15.23 -1.58 4.33
CA VAL A 73 14.55 -2.86 4.54
C VAL A 73 13.56 -3.12 3.40
N SER A 74 13.62 -4.34 2.87
CA SER A 74 12.70 -4.80 1.82
C SER A 74 11.52 -5.57 2.42
N PHE A 75 10.32 -5.05 2.25
CA PHE A 75 9.07 -5.60 2.75
C PHE A 75 8.33 -6.41 1.69
N ASP A 76 7.53 -7.35 2.17
CA ASP A 76 6.56 -8.09 1.37
C ASP A 76 5.23 -7.31 1.34
N PRO A 77 4.54 -7.20 0.19
CA PRO A 77 3.26 -6.50 0.07
C PRO A 77 2.20 -6.96 1.07
N SER A 78 2.13 -8.27 1.37
CA SER A 78 1.14 -8.85 2.29
C SER A 78 1.32 -8.42 3.74
N LYS A 79 2.51 -7.91 4.09
CA LYS A 79 2.82 -7.40 5.43
C LYS A 79 2.47 -5.92 5.57
N LEU A 80 2.00 -5.27 4.51
CA LEU A 80 1.70 -3.85 4.47
C LEU A 80 0.19 -3.62 4.41
N MET A 81 -0.23 -2.49 4.95
CA MET A 81 -1.57 -1.93 4.77
C MET A 81 -1.44 -0.53 4.18
N ILE A 82 -2.21 -0.23 3.14
CA ILE A 82 -2.26 1.09 2.52
C ILE A 82 -3.12 1.99 3.39
N LYS A 83 -2.53 3.08 3.87
CA LYS A 83 -3.23 4.13 4.63
C LYS A 83 -3.77 5.20 3.70
N GLU A 84 -2.95 5.62 2.74
CA GLU A 84 -3.29 6.63 1.73
C GLU A 84 -2.78 6.19 0.36
N LEU A 85 -3.59 6.41 -0.66
CA LEU A 85 -3.24 6.12 -2.06
C LEU A 85 -2.76 7.41 -2.71
N ASN A 86 -1.66 7.34 -3.46
CA ASN A 86 -1.34 8.37 -4.42
C ASN A 86 -2.30 8.24 -5.63
N LEU A 87 -3.09 9.29 -5.86
CA LEU A 87 -4.13 9.37 -6.89
C LEU A 87 -3.82 10.41 -7.98
N GLU A 88 -2.55 10.77 -8.19
CA GLU A 88 -2.16 11.71 -9.26
C GLU A 88 -2.53 11.19 -10.66
N ASP A 89 -2.55 9.88 -10.86
CA ASP A 89 -2.82 9.23 -12.14
C ASP A 89 -4.33 8.97 -12.36
N LYS A 90 -4.88 9.58 -13.41
CA LYS A 90 -6.29 9.41 -13.83
C LYS A 90 -6.65 7.95 -14.13
N GLU A 91 -5.73 7.19 -14.73
CA GLU A 91 -5.97 5.78 -15.02
C GLU A 91 -6.02 4.93 -13.75
N ARG A 92 -5.21 5.29 -12.74
CA ARG A 92 -5.22 4.64 -11.43
C ARG A 92 -6.54 4.89 -10.70
N ILE A 93 -7.08 6.11 -10.78
CA ILE A 93 -8.42 6.44 -10.27
C ILE A 93 -9.48 5.60 -11.00
N ALA A 94 -9.43 5.55 -12.33
CA ALA A 94 -10.37 4.75 -13.12
C ALA A 94 -10.29 3.25 -12.76
N ALA A 95 -9.09 2.69 -12.59
CA ALA A 95 -8.89 1.31 -12.17
C ALA A 95 -9.38 1.04 -10.74
N LEU A 96 -9.26 2.04 -9.85
CA LEU A 96 -9.79 1.97 -8.50
C LEU A 96 -11.34 1.92 -8.52
N ASN A 97 -11.98 2.68 -9.41
CA ASN A 97 -13.44 2.75 -9.53
C ASN A 97 -14.06 1.58 -10.32
N ARG A 98 -13.36 0.95 -11.28
CA ARG A 98 -13.89 -0.16 -12.12
C ARG A 98 -14.46 -1.38 -11.36
N GLY A 99 -14.13 -1.54 -10.08
CA GLY A 99 -14.64 -2.65 -9.26
C GLY A 99 -15.48 -2.18 -8.06
N GLY A 100 -15.61 -0.88 -7.84
CA GLY A 100 -16.45 -0.32 -6.80
C GLY A 100 -17.76 0.12 -7.45
N LYS A 101 -18.82 -0.67 -7.32
CA LYS A 101 -20.17 -0.14 -7.59
C LYS A 101 -20.39 1.03 -6.64
N ASN A 102 -20.66 2.21 -7.20
CA ASN A 102 -21.02 3.42 -6.49
C ASN A 102 -22.06 3.10 -5.42
N ALA A 103 -21.77 3.40 -4.17
CA ALA A 103 -22.74 3.45 -3.09
C ALA A 103 -22.75 4.88 -2.54
N SER A 104 -23.05 5.81 -3.43
CA SER A 104 -23.66 7.07 -3.05
C SER A 104 -25.17 6.83 -3.00
N GLU A 105 -25.64 6.05 -2.01
CA GLU A 105 -27.05 5.87 -1.58
C GLU A 105 -27.09 4.66 -0.63
N ASP A 106 -26.70 4.88 0.63
CA ASP A 106 -27.09 4.03 1.78
C ASP A 106 -26.85 4.87 3.04
N LYS A 107 -27.51 6.03 3.09
CA LYS A 107 -27.73 6.81 4.31
C LYS A 107 -29.24 6.85 4.57
N HIS A 108 -29.81 5.73 4.98
CA HIS A 108 -31.00 5.73 5.84
C HIS A 108 -30.88 4.55 6.82
N HIS A 109 -30.30 4.85 7.98
CA HIS A 109 -30.54 4.09 9.19
C HIS A 109 -30.72 5.08 10.34
N SER A 110 -31.96 5.47 10.55
CA SER A 110 -32.61 5.83 11.81
C SER A 110 -34.11 5.78 11.55
#